data_AF-A0A9D1L6L8-F1
#
_entry.id   AF-A0A9D1L6L8-F1
#
_cell.length_a   1.000
_cell.length_b   1.000
_cell.length_c   1.000
_cell.angle_alpha   90.00
_cell.angle_beta   90.00
_cell.angle_gamma   90.00
#
_symmetry.space_group_name_H-M   'P 1'
#
loop_
_entity.id
_entity.type
_entity.pdbx_description
1 polymer ?
#
loop_
_entity_poly.entity_id
_entity_poly.type
_entity_poly.pdbx_seq_one_letter_code
_entity_poly.pdbx_strand_id
1 'polypeptide(L)'
;GTAITGLDKGMKWCADVNVYLYIALLVAFLILGPTAYFLNLGTESLGGFLTSLFDHSLMTGAANDSNWPQSWTTFYWASYFAWTPTLGLFFATISYGRTIRAMTALIFGLGGGFGLIWMTLISGTAIERQMSGTVDLVGALATEGTGGIPYLVLNSLPLGKVLGVLYLVIMVFTFVTAANANISVMAGLSVEGQGQDTKPSKPLLLIWGVIVAVISCFIVAWIGIDGVKALSNIGGIVALFIEIGIAASIVVCIAKWRKIDQTGTYLKEEREFE
;
A
#
# COMPACT_ATOMS: atom_id res chain seq x y z
N GLY A 1 -8.56 -32.14 7.37
CA GLY A 1 -7.80 -31.75 6.16
C GLY A 1 -8.44 -30.65 5.34
N THR A 2 -9.76 -30.44 5.39
CA THR A 2 -10.52 -29.58 4.47
C THR A 2 -10.69 -28.12 4.89
N ALA A 3 -10.60 -27.81 6.19
CA ALA A 3 -10.73 -26.42 6.67
C ALA A 3 -9.48 -25.55 6.42
N ILE A 4 -8.32 -26.16 6.14
CA ILE A 4 -7.02 -25.47 6.14
C ILE A 4 -6.51 -25.22 4.71
N THR A 5 -6.68 -26.19 3.80
CA THR A 5 -6.57 -25.92 2.35
C THR A 5 -7.65 -24.96 1.86
N GLY A 6 -8.78 -24.88 2.57
CA GLY A 6 -9.83 -23.88 2.35
C GLY A 6 -9.43 -22.47 2.79
N LEU A 7 -8.54 -22.31 3.78
CA LEU A 7 -8.12 -20.99 4.25
C LEU A 7 -7.23 -20.28 3.22
N ASP A 8 -6.23 -20.97 2.68
CA ASP A 8 -5.37 -20.43 1.60
C ASP A 8 -6.15 -20.11 0.34
N LYS A 9 -7.08 -21.00 -0.04
CA LYS A 9 -7.99 -20.77 -1.15
C LYS A 9 -8.93 -19.60 -0.89
N GLY A 10 -9.43 -19.46 0.34
CA GLY A 10 -10.26 -18.33 0.76
C GLY A 10 -9.51 -17.01 0.74
N MET A 11 -8.26 -16.98 1.19
CA MET A 11 -7.41 -15.79 1.15
C MET A 11 -7.12 -15.35 -0.28
N LYS A 12 -6.74 -16.31 -1.15
CA LYS A 12 -6.55 -16.04 -2.57
C LYS A 12 -7.83 -15.53 -3.21
N TRP A 13 -8.96 -16.16 -2.93
CA TRP A 13 -10.26 -15.72 -3.44
C TRP A 13 -10.61 -14.30 -2.97
N CYS A 14 -10.40 -13.98 -1.68
CA CYS A 14 -10.62 -12.64 -1.16
C CYS A 14 -9.73 -11.62 -1.87
N ALA A 15 -8.44 -11.92 -2.07
CA ALA A 15 -7.53 -11.04 -2.77
C ALA A 15 -7.93 -10.84 -4.25
N ASP A 16 -8.27 -11.92 -4.95
CA ASP A 16 -8.71 -11.89 -6.35
C ASP A 16 -10.00 -11.07 -6.51
N VAL A 17 -11.00 -11.33 -5.67
CA VAL A 17 -12.26 -10.56 -5.63
C VAL A 17 -11.97 -9.09 -5.35
N ASN A 18 -11.10 -8.78 -4.39
CA ASN A 18 -10.78 -7.41 -4.04
C ASN A 18 -10.23 -6.62 -5.25
N VAL A 19 -9.34 -7.23 -6.03
CA VAL A 19 -8.81 -6.62 -7.27
C VAL A 19 -9.95 -6.30 -8.26
N TYR A 20 -10.87 -7.22 -8.49
CA TYR A 20 -12.01 -6.97 -9.38
C TYR A 20 -12.93 -5.86 -8.86
N LEU A 21 -13.15 -5.79 -7.54
CA LEU A 21 -13.94 -4.72 -6.93
C LEU A 21 -13.26 -3.35 -7.09
N TYR A 22 -11.93 -3.26 -6.92
CA TYR A 22 -11.17 -2.04 -7.19
C TYR A 22 -11.28 -1.60 -8.65
N ILE A 23 -11.16 -2.54 -9.59
CA ILE A 23 -11.32 -2.25 -11.02
C ILE A 23 -12.74 -1.74 -11.29
N ALA A 24 -13.77 -2.41 -10.75
CA ALA A 24 -15.16 -1.98 -10.89
C ALA A 24 -15.39 -0.57 -10.33
N LEU A 25 -14.81 -0.25 -9.17
CA LEU A 25 -14.88 1.08 -8.58
C LEU A 25 -14.20 2.13 -9.49
N LEU A 26 -12.98 1.88 -9.95
CA LEU A 26 -12.26 2.82 -10.82
C LEU A 26 -12.99 3.04 -12.16
N VAL A 27 -13.54 1.99 -12.76
CA VAL A 27 -14.37 2.10 -13.96
C VAL A 27 -15.63 2.91 -13.68
N ALA A 28 -16.28 2.72 -12.52
CA ALA A 28 -17.43 3.51 -12.13
C ALA A 28 -17.08 5.00 -11.98
N PHE A 29 -15.95 5.34 -11.35
CA PHE A 29 -15.45 6.71 -11.32
C PHE A 29 -15.22 7.27 -12.72
N LEU A 30 -14.58 6.51 -13.60
CA LEU A 30 -14.26 6.96 -14.95
C LEU A 30 -15.52 7.26 -15.78
N ILE A 31 -16.59 6.45 -15.63
CA ILE A 31 -17.85 6.59 -16.39
C ILE A 31 -18.79 7.63 -15.76
N LEU A 32 -18.89 7.65 -14.42
CA LEU A 32 -19.87 8.46 -13.69
C LEU A 32 -19.30 9.82 -13.25
N GLY A 33 -17.98 9.97 -13.26
CA GLY A 33 -17.27 11.21 -12.97
C GLY A 33 -16.94 12.02 -14.23
N PRO A 34 -16.31 13.20 -14.07
CA PRO A 34 -15.94 14.07 -15.18
C PRO A 34 -14.72 13.53 -15.95
N THR A 35 -14.93 12.58 -16.87
CA THR A 35 -13.85 11.88 -17.61
C THR A 35 -12.87 12.82 -18.29
N ALA A 36 -13.35 13.86 -18.98
CA ALA A 36 -12.49 14.84 -19.66
C ALA A 36 -11.60 15.60 -18.67
N TYR A 37 -12.12 15.93 -17.49
CA TYR A 37 -11.34 16.54 -16.42
C TYR A 37 -10.25 15.59 -15.92
N PHE A 38 -10.54 14.30 -15.73
CA PHE A 38 -9.53 13.33 -15.31
C PHE A 38 -8.37 13.19 -16.30
N LEU A 39 -8.65 13.18 -17.60
CA LEU A 39 -7.61 13.07 -18.63
C LEU A 39 -6.69 14.30 -18.64
N ASN A 40 -7.27 15.49 -18.51
CA ASN A 40 -6.52 16.75 -18.43
C ASN A 40 -5.72 16.81 -17.13
N LEU A 41 -6.37 16.59 -15.98
CA LEU A 41 -5.74 16.63 -14.67
C LEU A 41 -4.63 15.58 -14.54
N GLY A 42 -4.84 14.37 -15.04
CA GLY A 42 -3.82 13.32 -15.02
C GLY A 42 -2.57 13.70 -15.81
N THR A 43 -2.76 14.32 -16.97
CA THR A 43 -1.66 14.81 -17.81
C THR A 43 -0.89 15.95 -17.13
N GLU A 44 -1.60 16.94 -16.58
CA GLU A 44 -1.00 18.05 -15.83
C GLU A 44 -0.28 17.57 -14.57
N SER A 45 -0.91 16.65 -13.82
CA SER A 45 -0.34 16.10 -12.58
C SER A 45 0.94 15.30 -12.86
N LEU A 46 0.99 14.55 -13.97
CA LEU A 46 2.20 13.83 -14.36
C LEU A 46 3.34 14.79 -14.72
N GLY A 47 3.04 15.82 -15.52
CA GLY A 47 4.01 16.87 -15.84
C GLY A 47 4.52 17.58 -14.59
N GLY A 48 3.61 18.01 -13.73
CA GLY A 48 3.92 18.66 -12.46
C GLY A 48 4.75 17.80 -11.51
N PHE A 49 4.43 16.50 -11.41
CA PHE A 49 5.22 15.54 -10.62
C PHE A 49 6.67 15.45 -11.12
N LEU A 50 6.87 15.30 -12.43
CA LEU A 50 8.21 15.17 -13.02
C LEU A 50 9.05 16.44 -12.84
N THR A 51 8.43 17.62 -12.91
CA THR A 51 9.15 18.90 -12.77
C THR A 51 9.45 19.25 -11.32
N SER A 52 8.60 18.85 -10.36
CA SER A 52 8.73 19.21 -8.94
C SER A 52 9.36 18.12 -8.07
N LEU A 53 9.77 17.00 -8.67
CA LEU A 53 10.22 15.81 -7.94
C LEU A 53 11.33 16.11 -6.93
N PHE A 54 12.41 16.78 -7.35
CA PHE A 54 13.55 17.05 -6.49
C PHE A 54 13.23 18.07 -5.41
N ASP A 55 12.49 19.13 -5.76
CA ASP A 55 12.08 20.18 -4.82
C ASP A 55 11.22 19.60 -3.70
N HIS A 56 10.20 18.79 -4.04
CA HIS A 56 9.36 18.13 -3.05
C HIS A 56 10.10 17.05 -2.25
N SER A 57 11.07 16.35 -2.87
CA SER A 57 11.86 15.31 -2.20
C SER A 57 12.81 15.87 -1.14
N LEU A 58 13.29 17.11 -1.32
CA LEU A 58 14.23 17.78 -0.42
C LEU A 58 13.56 18.81 0.49
N MET A 59 12.24 18.91 0.44
CA MET A 59 11.49 19.89 1.24
C MET A 59 11.51 19.54 2.72
N THR A 60 12.16 20.38 3.53
CA THR A 60 12.24 20.22 4.99
C THR A 60 11.29 21.15 5.75
N GLY A 61 10.77 22.18 5.10
CA GLY A 61 9.88 23.18 5.73
C GLY A 61 10.62 24.26 6.52
N ALA A 62 11.95 24.15 6.67
CA ALA A 62 12.76 25.05 7.48
C ALA A 62 12.72 26.52 7.00
N ALA A 63 12.62 26.75 5.69
CA ALA A 63 12.56 28.11 5.13
C ALA A 63 11.25 28.85 5.44
N ASN A 64 10.14 28.11 5.64
CA ASN A 64 8.80 28.67 5.82
C ASN A 64 8.23 28.41 7.22
N ASP A 65 9.07 27.95 8.17
CA ASP A 65 8.68 27.51 9.51
C ASP A 65 7.43 26.62 9.52
N SER A 66 7.37 25.69 8.55
CA SER A 66 6.20 24.85 8.31
C SER A 66 6.47 23.41 8.69
N ASN A 67 5.61 22.85 9.53
CA ASN A 67 5.65 21.43 9.92
C ASN A 67 4.97 20.50 8.89
N TRP A 68 4.61 21.02 7.71
CA TRP A 68 3.90 20.27 6.68
C TRP A 68 4.67 19.04 6.18
N PRO A 69 5.98 19.13 5.87
CA PRO A 69 6.75 17.97 5.42
C PRO A 69 6.80 16.86 6.47
N GLN A 70 6.89 17.21 7.75
CA GLN A 70 6.90 16.25 8.85
C GLN A 70 5.53 15.57 9.00
N SER A 71 4.44 16.33 8.83
CA SER A 71 3.06 15.84 8.97
C SER A 71 2.62 14.90 7.84
N TRP A 72 3.29 14.97 6.67
CA TRP A 72 2.96 14.21 5.47
C TRP A 72 4.14 13.40 4.96
N THR A 73 5.15 14.04 4.35
CA THR A 73 6.28 13.37 3.71
C THR A 73 7.04 12.46 4.67
N THR A 74 7.48 12.97 5.82
CA THR A 74 8.22 12.18 6.82
C THR A 74 7.36 11.06 7.40
N PHE A 75 6.09 11.34 7.69
CA PHE A 75 5.14 10.33 8.15
C PHE A 75 4.97 9.19 7.14
N TYR A 76 4.79 9.50 5.85
CA TYR A 76 4.65 8.48 4.82
C TYR A 76 5.94 7.67 4.67
N TRP A 77 7.12 8.30 4.66
CA TRP A 77 8.39 7.57 4.63
C TRP A 77 8.56 6.63 5.82
N ALA A 78 8.30 7.10 7.05
CA ALA A 78 8.36 6.26 8.24
C ALA A 78 7.39 5.08 8.15
N SER A 79 6.16 5.34 7.67
CA SER A 79 5.15 4.30 7.46
C SER A 79 5.60 3.26 6.43
N TYR A 80 6.18 3.70 5.31
CA TYR A 80 6.67 2.79 4.27
C TYR A 80 7.86 1.97 4.76
N PHE A 81 8.82 2.56 5.49
CA PHE A 81 9.94 1.81 6.08
C PHE A 81 9.46 0.72 7.04
N ALA A 82 8.45 1.03 7.87
CA ALA A 82 7.86 0.03 8.76
C ALA A 82 7.23 -1.16 7.99
N TRP A 83 6.80 -0.95 6.74
CA TRP A 83 6.18 -1.96 5.89
C TRP A 83 7.17 -2.67 4.96
N THR A 84 8.40 -2.18 4.82
CA THR A 84 9.37 -2.78 3.92
C THR A 84 9.71 -4.23 4.25
N PRO A 85 9.91 -4.66 5.52
CA PRO A 85 10.25 -6.06 5.82
C PRO A 85 9.15 -7.04 5.39
N THR A 86 7.88 -6.66 5.59
CA THR A 86 6.71 -7.46 5.21
C THR A 86 6.54 -7.52 3.70
N LEU A 87 6.64 -6.38 3.01
CA LEU A 87 6.55 -6.33 1.55
C LEU A 87 7.75 -6.98 0.86
N GLY A 88 8.94 -6.84 1.44
CA GLY A 88 10.18 -7.40 0.91
C GLY A 88 10.14 -8.91 0.80
N LEU A 89 9.61 -9.61 1.81
CA LEU A 89 9.41 -11.06 1.76
C LEU A 89 8.40 -11.45 0.68
N PHE A 90 7.28 -10.73 0.58
CA PHE A 90 6.29 -10.96 -0.48
C PHE A 90 6.89 -10.78 -1.88
N PHE A 91 7.62 -9.68 -2.11
CA PHE A 91 8.30 -9.44 -3.37
C PHE A 91 9.36 -10.50 -3.65
N ALA A 92 10.12 -10.94 -2.66
CA ALA A 92 11.10 -12.02 -2.82
C ALA A 92 10.45 -13.32 -3.30
N THR A 93 9.29 -13.69 -2.74
CA THR A 93 8.54 -14.89 -3.16
C THR A 93 8.06 -14.79 -4.61
N ILE A 94 7.47 -13.67 -5.03
CA ILE A 94 6.98 -13.52 -6.41
C ILE A 94 8.07 -13.18 -7.44
N SER A 95 9.28 -12.84 -6.97
CA SER A 95 10.45 -12.57 -7.81
C SER A 95 11.20 -13.83 -8.23
N TYR A 96 10.91 -14.98 -7.63
CA TYR A 96 11.60 -16.24 -7.95
C TYR A 96 11.48 -16.56 -9.45
N GLY A 97 12.61 -16.91 -10.07
CA GLY A 97 12.71 -17.17 -11.52
C GLY A 97 12.65 -15.94 -12.43
N ARG A 98 12.58 -14.72 -11.89
CA ARG A 98 12.49 -13.48 -12.69
C ARG A 98 13.76 -12.64 -12.58
N THR A 99 14.09 -11.95 -13.67
CA THR A 99 15.19 -10.97 -13.66
C THR A 99 14.82 -9.75 -12.82
N ILE A 100 15.82 -9.12 -12.18
CA ILE A 100 15.65 -7.87 -11.41
C ILE A 100 14.93 -6.82 -12.27
N ARG A 101 15.36 -6.64 -13.52
CA ARG A 101 14.75 -5.67 -14.44
C ARG A 101 13.25 -5.92 -14.66
N ALA A 102 12.84 -7.17 -14.85
CA ALA A 102 11.43 -7.51 -15.03
C ALA A 102 10.61 -7.21 -13.76
N MET A 103 11.16 -7.53 -12.59
CA MET A 103 10.50 -7.23 -11.32
C MET A 103 10.40 -5.74 -11.01
N THR A 104 11.48 -4.98 -11.24
CA THR A 104 11.47 -3.53 -11.10
C THR A 104 10.43 -2.90 -12.04
N ALA A 105 10.41 -3.27 -13.31
CA ALA A 105 9.44 -2.76 -14.27
C ALA A 105 7.99 -3.10 -13.88
N LEU A 106 7.75 -4.31 -13.36
CA LEU A 106 6.44 -4.72 -12.86
C LEU A 106 5.98 -3.86 -11.67
N ILE A 107 6.86 -3.65 -10.69
CA ILE A 107 6.55 -2.91 -9.46
C ILE A 107 6.28 -1.44 -9.77
N PHE A 108 7.18 -0.77 -10.50
CA PHE A 108 7.02 0.64 -10.84
C PHE A 108 5.91 0.85 -11.87
N GLY A 109 5.78 -0.04 -12.85
CA GLY A 109 4.77 0.05 -13.89
C GLY A 109 3.36 -0.19 -13.37
N LEU A 110 3.09 -1.38 -12.81
CA LEU A 110 1.75 -1.71 -12.32
C LEU A 110 1.44 -0.98 -11.01
N GLY A 111 2.36 -0.98 -10.04
CA GLY A 111 2.13 -0.36 -8.74
C GLY A 111 2.04 1.16 -8.85
N GLY A 112 3.02 1.79 -9.51
CA GLY A 112 3.00 3.24 -9.76
C GLY A 112 1.85 3.66 -10.66
N GLY A 113 1.60 2.93 -11.75
CA GLY A 113 0.50 3.21 -12.68
C GLY A 113 -0.87 3.12 -12.02
N PHE A 114 -1.11 2.09 -11.20
CA PHE A 114 -2.35 1.99 -10.42
C PHE A 114 -2.50 3.17 -9.46
N GLY A 115 -1.44 3.54 -8.74
CA GLY A 115 -1.45 4.69 -7.83
C GLY A 115 -1.78 6.00 -8.54
N LEU A 116 -1.20 6.24 -9.73
CA LEU A 116 -1.51 7.40 -10.55
C LEU A 116 -2.99 7.44 -10.95
N ILE A 117 -3.52 6.34 -11.49
CA ILE A 117 -4.94 6.24 -11.89
C ILE A 117 -5.85 6.46 -10.68
N TRP A 118 -5.56 5.81 -9.56
CA TRP A 118 -6.33 5.94 -8.32
C TRP A 118 -6.40 7.40 -7.85
N MET A 119 -5.24 8.07 -7.77
CA MET A 119 -5.18 9.47 -7.34
C MET A 119 -5.88 10.40 -8.33
N THR A 120 -5.68 10.21 -9.64
CA THR A 120 -6.33 11.04 -10.66
C THR A 120 -7.86 10.93 -10.60
N LEU A 121 -8.41 9.73 -10.45
CA LEU A 121 -9.87 9.54 -10.44
C LEU A 121 -10.49 10.01 -9.13
N ILE A 122 -9.97 9.56 -7.98
CA ILE A 122 -10.62 9.79 -6.69
C ILE A 122 -10.31 11.18 -6.16
N SER A 123 -9.02 11.54 -6.08
CA SER A 123 -8.62 12.87 -5.63
C SER A 123 -9.02 13.93 -6.66
N GLY A 124 -8.97 13.61 -7.95
CA GLY A 124 -9.51 14.50 -8.99
C GLY A 124 -11.00 14.76 -8.83
N THR A 125 -11.80 13.75 -8.49
CA THR A 125 -13.23 13.97 -8.18
C THR A 125 -13.36 14.87 -6.95
N ALA A 126 -12.60 14.63 -5.89
CA ALA A 126 -12.65 15.48 -4.69
C ALA A 126 -12.31 16.95 -5.00
N ILE A 127 -11.25 17.19 -5.77
CA ILE A 127 -10.83 18.53 -6.19
C ILE A 127 -11.93 19.19 -7.04
N GLU A 128 -12.44 18.51 -8.06
CA GLU A 128 -13.47 19.06 -8.95
C GLU A 128 -14.76 19.41 -8.18
N ARG A 129 -15.18 18.56 -7.24
CA ARG A 129 -16.39 18.78 -6.44
C ARG A 129 -16.25 19.92 -5.45
N GLN A 130 -15.07 20.08 -4.86
CA GLN A 130 -14.78 21.26 -4.03
C GLN A 130 -14.73 22.54 -4.88
N MET A 131 -14.00 22.52 -5.99
CA MET A 131 -13.79 23.71 -6.82
C MET A 131 -15.05 24.18 -7.54
N SER A 132 -15.92 23.24 -7.94
CA SER A 132 -17.24 23.57 -8.52
C SER A 132 -18.25 24.06 -7.48
N GLY A 133 -17.95 23.93 -6.18
CA GLY A 133 -18.90 24.22 -5.11
C GLY A 133 -20.00 23.18 -4.94
N THR A 134 -19.89 22.01 -5.59
CA THR A 134 -20.87 20.92 -5.51
C THR A 134 -20.92 20.31 -4.10
N VAL A 135 -19.76 20.18 -3.46
CA VAL A 135 -19.62 19.66 -2.10
C VAL A 135 -18.56 20.48 -1.36
N ASP A 136 -18.85 20.92 -0.14
CA ASP A 136 -17.86 21.55 0.73
C ASP A 136 -17.11 20.51 1.57
N LEU A 137 -16.10 19.89 0.96
CA LEU A 137 -15.21 18.92 1.59
C LEU A 137 -14.28 19.57 2.63
N VAL A 138 -13.89 20.84 2.43
CA VAL A 138 -13.03 21.56 3.39
C VAL A 138 -13.80 21.86 4.67
N GLY A 139 -15.04 22.34 4.55
CA GLY A 139 -15.94 22.52 5.69
C GLY A 139 -16.21 21.21 6.42
N ALA A 140 -16.58 20.16 5.68
CA ALA A 140 -16.82 18.84 6.25
C ALA A 140 -15.58 18.25 6.94
N LEU A 141 -14.39 18.46 6.40
CA LEU A 141 -13.13 18.01 7.02
C LEU A 141 -12.91 18.71 8.38
N ALA A 142 -13.26 19.99 8.47
CA ALA A 142 -13.12 20.76 9.71
C ALA A 142 -14.14 20.35 10.79
N THR A 143 -15.33 19.88 10.41
CA THR A 143 -16.41 19.55 11.35
C THR A 143 -16.53 18.06 11.67
N GLU A 144 -16.32 17.18 10.68
CA GLU A 144 -16.58 15.74 10.75
C GLU A 144 -15.30 14.89 10.67
N GLY A 145 -14.15 15.51 10.38
CA GLY A 145 -12.87 14.85 10.23
C GLY A 145 -12.73 14.06 8.92
N THR A 146 -11.65 13.30 8.80
CA THR A 146 -11.24 12.66 7.53
C THR A 146 -12.09 11.44 7.13
N GLY A 147 -12.71 10.76 8.10
CA GLY A 147 -13.37 9.47 7.89
C GLY A 147 -14.60 9.53 6.96
N GLY A 148 -15.35 10.64 6.99
CA GLY A 148 -16.55 10.83 6.17
C GLY A 148 -16.26 11.30 4.73
N ILE A 149 -15.10 11.90 4.49
CA ILE A 149 -14.76 12.55 3.21
C ILE A 149 -14.90 11.63 2.00
N PRO A 150 -14.41 10.36 2.02
CA PRO A 150 -14.59 9.46 0.88
C PRO A 150 -16.07 9.24 0.53
N TYR A 151 -16.95 9.17 1.53
CA TYR A 151 -18.38 8.97 1.31
C TYR A 151 -19.06 10.22 0.75
N LEU A 152 -18.62 11.42 1.13
CA LEU A 152 -19.12 12.66 0.52
C LEU A 152 -18.74 12.74 -0.96
N VAL A 153 -17.50 12.37 -1.30
CA VAL A 153 -17.05 12.29 -2.71
C VAL A 153 -17.87 11.26 -3.48
N LEU A 154 -18.06 10.06 -2.93
CA LEU A 154 -18.86 9.00 -3.57
C LEU A 154 -20.32 9.43 -3.75
N ASN A 155 -20.94 10.04 -2.72
CA ASN A 155 -22.32 10.52 -2.78
C ASN A 155 -22.53 11.68 -3.75
N SER A 156 -21.47 12.38 -4.15
CA SER A 156 -21.53 13.41 -5.20
C SER A 156 -21.69 12.83 -6.61
N LEU A 157 -21.41 11.55 -6.79
CA LEU A 157 -21.54 10.86 -8.07
C LEU A 157 -22.94 10.23 -8.23
N PRO A 158 -23.42 10.05 -9.47
CA PRO A 158 -24.56 9.18 -9.73
C PRO A 158 -24.36 7.81 -9.07
N LEU A 159 -25.43 7.24 -8.50
CA LEU A 159 -25.37 5.97 -7.75
C LEU A 159 -24.47 6.00 -6.50
N GLY A 160 -24.15 7.18 -5.96
CA GLY A 160 -23.20 7.33 -4.86
C GLY A 160 -23.44 6.46 -3.62
N LYS A 161 -24.70 6.20 -3.24
CA LYS A 161 -25.03 5.25 -2.15
C LYS A 161 -24.57 3.82 -2.46
N VAL A 162 -24.74 3.37 -3.70
CA VAL A 162 -24.29 2.03 -4.14
C VAL A 162 -22.77 1.98 -4.16
N LEU A 163 -22.12 3.04 -4.66
CA LEU A 163 -20.66 3.15 -4.66
C LEU A 163 -20.10 3.21 -3.23
N GLY A 164 -20.80 3.83 -2.29
CA GLY A 164 -20.46 3.85 -0.86
C GLY A 164 -20.49 2.45 -0.24
N VAL A 165 -21.52 1.66 -0.53
CA VAL A 165 -21.60 0.25 -0.10
C VAL A 165 -20.48 -0.57 -0.73
N LEU A 166 -20.24 -0.41 -2.04
CA LEU A 166 -19.15 -1.07 -2.74
C LEU A 166 -17.78 -0.72 -2.12
N TYR A 167 -17.54 0.57 -1.84
CA TYR A 167 -16.34 1.04 -1.19
C TYR A 167 -16.16 0.43 0.20
N LEU A 168 -17.22 0.36 1.01
CA LEU A 168 -17.17 -0.29 2.32
C LEU A 168 -16.79 -1.77 2.19
N VAL A 169 -17.38 -2.49 1.24
CA VAL A 169 -17.02 -3.90 0.97
C VAL A 169 -15.55 -4.01 0.58
N ILE A 170 -15.05 -3.17 -0.33
CA ILE A 170 -13.63 -3.14 -0.71
C ILE A 170 -12.74 -2.92 0.52
N MET A 171 -13.08 -1.95 1.38
CA MET A 171 -12.31 -1.66 2.59
C MET A 171 -12.26 -2.85 3.55
N VAL A 172 -13.35 -3.60 3.70
CA VAL A 172 -13.37 -4.84 4.50
C VAL A 172 -12.46 -5.91 3.89
N PHE A 173 -12.54 -6.15 2.58
CA PHE A 173 -11.69 -7.13 1.90
C PHE A 173 -10.21 -6.75 1.96
N THR A 174 -9.88 -5.48 1.75
CA THR A 174 -8.53 -4.93 1.89
C THR A 174 -8.01 -5.10 3.31
N PHE A 175 -8.83 -4.77 4.31
CA PHE A 175 -8.44 -4.93 5.71
C PHE A 175 -8.15 -6.39 6.07
N VAL A 176 -9.04 -7.32 5.71
CA VAL A 176 -8.87 -8.75 6.01
C VAL A 176 -7.61 -9.30 5.33
N THR A 177 -7.40 -8.95 4.05
CA THR A 177 -6.24 -9.41 3.28
C THR A 177 -4.93 -8.86 3.86
N ALA A 178 -4.89 -7.55 4.16
CA ALA A 178 -3.72 -6.89 4.72
C ALA A 178 -3.41 -7.36 6.15
N ALA A 179 -4.41 -7.47 7.03
CA ALA A 179 -4.23 -7.94 8.39
C ALA A 179 -3.65 -9.35 8.41
N ASN A 180 -4.22 -10.25 7.59
CA ASN A 180 -3.73 -11.62 7.51
C ASN A 180 -2.30 -11.72 6.98
N ALA A 181 -1.95 -10.96 5.93
CA ALA A 181 -0.60 -10.93 5.38
C ALA A 181 0.42 -10.48 6.44
N ASN A 182 0.13 -9.40 7.17
CA ASN A 182 1.00 -8.88 8.22
C ASN A 182 1.15 -9.86 9.39
N ILE A 183 0.05 -10.41 9.90
CA ILE A 183 0.08 -11.41 11.00
C ILE A 183 0.92 -12.62 10.61
N SER A 184 0.76 -13.10 9.37
CA SER A 184 1.52 -14.25 8.86
C SER A 184 3.03 -13.99 8.85
N VAL A 185 3.44 -12.79 8.40
CA VAL A 185 4.86 -12.42 8.40
C VAL A 185 5.38 -12.25 9.83
N MET A 186 4.66 -11.55 10.71
CA MET A 186 5.09 -11.36 12.10
C MET A 186 5.26 -12.69 12.84
N ALA A 187 4.33 -13.62 12.63
CA ALA A 187 4.43 -14.97 13.16
C ALA A 187 5.58 -15.76 12.53
N GLY A 188 5.86 -15.58 11.24
CA GLY A 188 7.00 -16.18 10.55
C GLY A 188 8.34 -15.71 11.11
N LEU A 189 8.50 -14.39 11.28
CA LEU A 189 9.70 -13.78 11.85
C LEU A 189 9.95 -14.14 13.32
N SER A 190 8.93 -14.64 14.02
CA SER A 190 9.03 -15.07 15.43
C SER A 190 9.53 -16.51 15.60
N VAL A 191 9.81 -17.23 14.51
CA VAL A 191 10.25 -18.63 14.54
C VAL A 191 11.54 -18.78 13.75
N GLU A 192 12.54 -19.40 14.37
CA GLU A 192 13.82 -19.69 13.73
C GLU A 192 13.68 -20.82 12.68
N GLY A 193 14.38 -20.69 11.56
CA GLY A 193 14.40 -21.70 10.50
C GLY A 193 13.17 -21.75 9.59
N GLN A 194 12.32 -20.72 9.59
CA GLN A 194 11.22 -20.63 8.62
C GLN A 194 11.76 -20.36 7.21
N GLY A 195 11.48 -21.27 6.27
CA GLY A 195 11.70 -21.11 4.84
C GLY A 195 10.45 -20.61 4.11
N GLN A 196 10.49 -20.51 2.77
CA GLN A 196 9.33 -20.10 1.97
C GLN A 196 8.12 -21.06 2.12
N ASP A 197 8.35 -22.33 2.45
CA ASP A 197 7.32 -23.37 2.50
C ASP A 197 6.79 -23.68 3.90
N THR A 198 7.39 -23.10 4.94
CA THR A 198 6.95 -23.33 6.32
C THR A 198 5.93 -22.28 6.72
N LYS A 199 4.80 -22.73 7.30
CA LYS A 199 3.76 -21.84 7.81
C LYS A 199 3.89 -21.67 9.32
N PRO A 200 3.72 -20.44 9.85
CA PRO A 200 3.67 -20.23 11.29
C PRO A 200 2.57 -21.07 11.94
N SER A 201 2.81 -21.50 13.18
CA SER A 201 1.82 -22.28 13.92
C SER A 201 0.56 -21.45 14.17
N LYS A 202 -0.61 -22.11 14.14
CA LYS A 202 -1.91 -21.43 14.34
C LYS A 202 -2.01 -20.65 15.67
N PRO A 203 -1.50 -21.15 16.81
CA PRO A 203 -1.52 -20.39 18.05
C PRO A 203 -0.74 -19.08 17.93
N LEU A 204 0.39 -19.09 17.20
CA LEU A 204 1.22 -17.91 17.02
C LEU A 204 0.54 -16.85 16.14
N LEU A 205 -0.15 -17.29 15.08
CA LEU A 205 -1.00 -16.39 14.27
C LEU A 205 -2.10 -15.75 15.12
N LEU A 206 -2.75 -16.53 15.99
CA LEU A 206 -3.79 -16.02 16.88
C LEU A 206 -3.23 -15.00 17.89
N ILE A 207 -2.08 -15.28 18.50
CA ILE A 207 -1.42 -14.38 19.45
C ILE A 207 -1.12 -13.03 18.78
N TRP A 208 -0.47 -13.05 17.61
CA TRP A 208 -0.17 -11.82 16.88
C TRP A 208 -1.43 -11.08 16.43
N GLY A 209 -2.44 -11.80 15.96
CA GLY A 209 -3.73 -11.20 15.59
C GLY A 209 -4.42 -10.49 16.75
N VAL A 210 -4.44 -11.11 17.94
CA VAL A 210 -5.02 -10.50 19.15
C VAL A 210 -4.22 -9.28 19.58
N ILE A 211 -2.88 -9.35 19.59
CA ILE A 211 -2.01 -8.22 19.95
C ILE A 211 -2.29 -7.02 19.04
N VAL A 212 -2.29 -7.24 17.71
CA VAL A 212 -2.53 -6.17 16.73
C VAL A 212 -3.94 -5.60 16.87
N ALA A 213 -4.96 -6.44 17.08
CA ALA A 213 -6.33 -6.00 17.27
C ALA A 213 -6.48 -5.14 18.54
N VAL A 214 -5.91 -5.57 19.67
CA VAL A 214 -5.98 -4.82 20.93
C VAL A 214 -5.28 -3.47 20.79
N ILE A 215 -4.07 -3.44 20.22
CA ILE A 215 -3.32 -2.20 20.01
C ILE A 215 -4.09 -1.25 19.08
N SER A 216 -4.63 -1.76 17.97
CA SER A 216 -5.37 -0.96 16.99
C SER A 216 -6.63 -0.37 17.60
N CYS A 217 -7.43 -1.19 18.29
CA CYS A 217 -8.63 -0.72 18.99
C CYS A 217 -8.27 0.34 20.04
N PHE A 218 -7.19 0.14 20.81
CA PHE A 218 -6.78 1.09 21.83
C PHE A 218 -6.37 2.43 21.22
N ILE A 219 -5.48 2.41 20.23
CA ILE A 219 -4.99 3.65 19.61
C ILE A 219 -6.13 4.43 18.96
N VAL A 220 -6.99 3.75 18.21
CA VAL A 220 -8.10 4.41 17.52
C VAL A 220 -9.12 4.96 18.51
N ALA A 221 -9.45 4.22 19.58
CA ALA A 221 -10.46 4.64 20.54
C ALA A 221 -10.01 5.79 21.45
N TRP A 222 -8.74 5.85 21.84
CA TRP A 222 -8.25 6.82 22.83
C TRP A 222 -7.43 7.96 22.25
N ILE A 223 -6.69 7.75 21.16
CA ILE A 223 -5.74 8.73 20.61
C ILE A 223 -6.16 9.19 19.20
N GLY A 224 -6.91 8.36 18.47
CA GLY A 224 -7.34 8.67 17.11
C GLY A 224 -6.20 8.62 16.10
N ILE A 225 -6.35 9.34 14.99
CA ILE A 225 -5.43 9.27 13.85
C ILE A 225 -4.01 9.74 14.18
N ASP A 226 -3.87 10.70 15.10
CA ASP A 226 -2.56 11.20 15.52
C ASP A 226 -1.77 10.15 16.30
N GLY A 227 -2.46 9.29 17.06
CA GLY A 227 -1.83 8.15 17.71
C GLY A 227 -1.29 7.13 16.72
N VAL A 228 -2.03 6.86 15.65
CA VAL A 228 -1.58 5.99 14.56
C VAL A 228 -0.34 6.59 13.87
N LYS A 229 -0.35 7.90 13.61
CA LYS A 229 0.80 8.61 13.04
C LYS A 229 2.03 8.54 13.94
N ALA A 230 1.86 8.77 15.24
CA ALA A 230 2.94 8.70 16.22
C ALA A 230 3.57 7.30 16.30
N LEU A 231 2.74 6.24 16.35
CA LEU A 231 3.24 4.87 16.37
C LEU A 231 4.01 4.52 15.10
N SER A 232 3.49 4.95 13.94
CA SER A 232 4.15 4.74 12.65
C SER A 232 5.52 5.41 12.60
N ASN A 233 5.64 6.64 13.11
CA ASN A 233 6.92 7.35 13.16
C ASN A 233 7.96 6.64 14.02
N ILE A 234 7.56 6.13 15.20
CA ILE A 234 8.47 5.38 16.09
C ILE A 234 8.95 4.09 15.40
N GLY A 235 8.03 3.31 14.84
CA GLY A 235 8.37 2.07 14.14
C GLY A 235 9.24 2.32 12.89
N GLY A 236 8.91 3.37 12.13
CA GLY A 236 9.62 3.75 10.92
C GLY A 236 11.05 4.21 11.16
N ILE A 237 11.34 4.91 12.28
CA ILE A 237 12.71 5.30 12.63
C ILE A 237 13.57 4.08 12.95
N VAL A 238 13.03 3.08 13.65
CA VAL A 238 13.76 1.82 13.90
C VAL A 238 13.99 1.08 12.58
N ALA A 239 12.95 0.99 11.74
CA ALA A 239 13.04 0.35 10.44
C ALA A 239 14.04 1.05 9.51
N LEU A 240 14.18 2.38 9.58
CA LEU A 240 15.15 3.14 8.77
C LEU A 240 16.59 2.62 8.93
N PHE A 241 17.02 2.26 10.14
CA PHE A 241 18.36 1.71 10.34
C PHE A 241 18.52 0.33 9.68
N ILE A 242 17.45 -0.48 9.68
CA ILE A 242 17.41 -1.77 8.97
C ILE A 242 17.50 -1.51 7.46
N GLU A 243 16.76 -0.53 6.93
CA GLU A 243 16.78 -0.15 5.51
C GLU A 243 18.17 0.32 5.05
N ILE A 244 18.88 1.09 5.86
CA ILE A 244 20.28 1.47 5.56
C ILE A 244 21.17 0.22 5.47
N GLY A 245 20.98 -0.75 6.36
CA GLY A 245 21.67 -2.04 6.30
C GLY A 245 21.33 -2.84 5.04
N ILE A 246 20.05 -2.88 4.64
CA ILE A 246 19.59 -3.53 3.41
C ILE A 246 20.22 -2.84 2.19
N ALA A 247 20.20 -1.51 2.12
CA ALA A 247 20.82 -0.76 1.03
C ALA A 247 22.32 -1.05 0.92
N ALA A 248 23.05 -1.06 2.04
CA ALA A 248 24.46 -1.45 2.07
C ALA A 248 24.67 -2.90 1.59
N SER A 249 23.79 -3.83 1.98
CA SER A 249 23.86 -5.23 1.55
C SER A 249 23.65 -5.37 0.04
N ILE A 250 22.74 -4.59 -0.55
CA ILE A 250 22.49 -4.55 -2.00
C ILE A 250 23.74 -4.07 -2.74
N VAL A 251 24.42 -3.03 -2.26
CA VAL A 251 25.68 -2.55 -2.85
C VAL A 251 26.74 -3.66 -2.86
N VAL A 252 26.87 -4.41 -1.77
CA VAL A 252 27.77 -5.57 -1.69
C VAL A 252 27.36 -6.67 -2.67
N CYS A 253 26.06 -6.98 -2.77
CA CYS A 253 25.53 -7.96 -3.71
C CYS A 253 25.80 -7.58 -5.16
N ILE A 254 25.61 -6.30 -5.52
CA ILE A 254 25.93 -5.77 -6.85
C ILE A 254 27.44 -5.86 -7.11
N ALA A 255 28.28 -5.49 -6.15
CA ALA A 255 29.74 -5.59 -6.30
C ALA A 255 30.21 -7.04 -6.50
N LYS A 256 29.53 -8.01 -5.89
CA LYS A 256 29.84 -9.45 -5.97
C LYS A 256 28.89 -10.22 -6.90
N TRP A 257 28.24 -9.54 -7.85
CA TRP A 257 27.16 -10.12 -8.65
C TRP A 257 27.51 -11.46 -9.30
N ARG A 258 28.73 -11.63 -9.84
CA ARG A 258 29.17 -12.89 -10.48
C ARG A 258 29.14 -14.11 -9.57
N LYS A 259 29.27 -13.93 -8.25
CA LYS A 259 29.23 -15.03 -7.28
C LYS A 259 27.79 -15.38 -6.85
N ILE A 260 26.86 -14.43 -7.02
CA ILE A 260 25.50 -14.47 -6.47
C ILE A 260 24.47 -14.70 -7.59
N ASP A 261 24.81 -14.35 -8.83
CA ASP A 261 23.98 -14.54 -10.01
C ASP A 261 23.83 -16.02 -10.35
N GLN A 262 22.70 -16.60 -9.93
CA GLN A 262 22.31 -17.98 -10.19
C GLN A 262 21.39 -18.11 -11.42
N THR A 263 21.16 -17.05 -12.19
CA THR A 263 20.16 -17.04 -13.27
C THR A 263 20.44 -18.11 -14.35
N GLY A 264 21.71 -18.44 -14.57
CA GLY A 264 22.13 -19.49 -15.52
C GLY A 264 21.85 -20.93 -15.09
N THR A 265 21.61 -21.17 -13.79
CA THR A 265 21.30 -22.48 -13.21
C THR A 265 19.82 -22.82 -13.40
N TYR A 266 18.92 -21.84 -13.20
CA TYR A 266 17.47 -22.03 -13.33
C TYR A 266 17.03 -22.29 -14.78
N LEU A 267 17.63 -21.60 -15.77
CA LEU A 267 17.36 -21.82 -17.20
C LEU A 267 17.86 -23.19 -17.73
N LYS A 268 18.64 -23.92 -16.92
CA LYS A 268 19.04 -25.30 -17.20
C LYS A 268 18.06 -26.30 -16.62
N GLU A 269 17.60 -26.09 -15.39
CA GLU A 269 16.59 -26.95 -14.77
C GLU A 269 15.27 -26.94 -15.56
N GLU A 270 14.76 -25.79 -15.99
CA GLU A 270 13.55 -25.74 -16.84
C GLU A 270 13.72 -26.51 -18.18
N ARG A 271 14.93 -26.54 -18.74
CA ARG A 271 15.23 -27.29 -19.97
C ARG A 271 15.41 -28.80 -19.75
N GLU A 272 15.58 -29.25 -18.51
CA GLU A 272 15.61 -30.68 -18.16
C GLU A 272 14.22 -31.22 -17.81
N PHE A 273 13.22 -30.35 -17.64
CA PHE A 273 11.82 -30.70 -17.41
C PHE A 273 10.91 -30.55 -18.65
N GLU A 274 11.43 -30.04 -19.77
CA GLU A 274 10.81 -30.06 -21.11
C GLU A 274 11.32 -31.26 -21.95
#